data_AF-A0A349Q0I3-F1
#
_entry.id   AF-A0A349Q0I3-F1
#
_cell.length_a   1.000
_cell.length_b   1.000
_cell.length_c   1.000
_cell.angle_alpha   90.00
_cell.angle_beta   90.00
_cell.angle_gamma   90.00
#
_symmetry.space_group_name_H-M   'P 1'
#
loop_
_entity.id
_entity.type
_entity.pdbx_description
1 polymer ?
#
loop_
_entity_poly.entity_id
_entity_poly.type
_entity_poly.pdbx_seq_one_letter_code
_entity_poly.pdbx_strand_id
1 'polypeptide(L)'
;FAKPVVVATSTERFKNFTVSELNTAALDAGFPPFVQSSIDVRVKSSVGTTGSIVQTSNSYTIKLTPYPAWPDWGIIGSATPTGWDSDTNLDYDLATKTYSITMNMVVGAFKFRLDNSWSVNYGSSNGEDLVAGGSDIPITVAGTYKITADFNAKTYTATKQ
;
A
#
# COMPACT_ATOMS: atom_id res chain seq x y z
N PHE A 1 13.13 -17.28 13.68
CA PHE A 1 12.73 -16.03 12.99
C PHE A 1 13.50 -15.95 11.70
N ALA A 2 12.87 -16.30 10.58
CA ALA A 2 13.50 -16.21 9.26
C ALA A 2 13.63 -14.75 8.79
N LYS A 3 12.70 -13.87 9.18
CA LYS A 3 12.68 -12.43 8.88
C LYS A 3 12.11 -11.64 10.09
N PRO A 4 12.93 -11.24 11.07
CA PRO A 4 12.44 -10.51 12.24
C PRO A 4 12.09 -9.05 11.90
N VAL A 5 10.98 -8.54 12.41
CA VAL A 5 10.56 -7.13 12.33
C VAL A 5 10.50 -6.55 13.75
N VAL A 6 11.08 -5.37 13.94
CA VAL A 6 10.99 -4.65 15.22
C VAL A 6 9.74 -3.78 15.19
N VAL A 7 8.74 -4.14 15.99
CA VAL A 7 7.43 -3.47 16.02
C VAL A 7 7.35 -2.35 17.07
N ALA A 8 8.22 -2.36 18.08
CA ALA A 8 8.33 -1.31 19.09
C ALA A 8 9.65 -1.42 19.87
N THR A 9 10.06 -0.31 20.47
CA THR A 9 11.11 -0.24 21.50
C THR A 9 10.59 0.53 22.70
N SER A 10 10.94 0.10 23.91
CA SER A 10 10.53 0.79 25.15
C SER A 10 11.52 0.48 26.27
N THR A 11 11.61 1.40 27.24
CA THR A 11 12.26 1.19 28.54
C THR A 11 11.27 0.72 29.62
N GLU A 12 9.98 0.69 29.30
CA GLU A 12 8.93 0.25 30.21
C GLU A 12 8.89 -1.28 30.33
N ARG A 13 8.29 -1.75 31.42
CA ARG A 13 8.12 -3.20 31.67
C ARG A 13 6.99 -3.83 30.84
N PHE A 14 6.16 -3.01 30.21
CA PHE A 14 5.06 -3.44 29.35
C PHE A 14 4.96 -2.55 28.13
N LYS A 15 4.52 -3.14 27.02
CA LYS A 15 4.11 -2.42 25.82
C LYS A 15 2.77 -2.96 25.39
N ASN A 16 1.75 -2.11 25.44
CA ASN A 16 0.44 -2.42 24.90
C ASN A 16 0.43 -2.07 23.41
N PHE A 17 -0.29 -2.88 22.63
CA PHE A 17 -0.56 -2.64 21.22
C PHE A 17 -2.06 -2.53 21.04
N THR A 18 -2.48 -1.49 20.35
CA THR A 18 -3.83 -1.38 19.81
C THR A 18 -4.02 -2.39 18.68
N VAL A 19 -5.28 -2.67 18.33
CA VAL A 19 -5.61 -3.53 17.18
C VAL A 19 -5.01 -2.97 15.88
N SER A 20 -5.05 -1.64 15.71
CA SER A 20 -4.48 -0.97 14.53
C SER A 20 -2.96 -1.14 14.46
N GLU A 21 -2.23 -0.92 15.56
CA GLU A 21 -0.77 -1.10 15.59
C GLU A 21 -0.37 -2.54 15.26
N LEU A 22 -1.09 -3.53 15.79
CA LEU A 22 -0.83 -4.93 15.50
C LEU A 22 -1.15 -5.29 14.04
N ASN A 23 -2.24 -4.74 13.50
CA ASN A 23 -2.61 -4.93 12.09
C ASN A 23 -1.53 -4.37 11.16
N THR A 24 -1.12 -3.13 11.37
CA THR A 24 -0.06 -2.48 10.59
C THR A 24 1.24 -3.27 10.66
N ALA A 25 1.65 -3.69 11.85
CA ALA A 25 2.85 -4.51 12.02
C ALA A 25 2.79 -5.84 11.23
N ALA A 26 1.61 -6.48 11.17
CA ALA A 26 1.43 -7.70 10.40
C ALA A 26 1.49 -7.44 8.88
N LEU A 27 0.82 -6.40 8.40
CA LEU A 27 0.86 -6.01 6.99
C LEU A 27 2.29 -5.65 6.54
N ASP A 28 3.04 -4.90 7.37
CA ASP A 28 4.42 -4.52 7.07
C ASP A 28 5.40 -5.70 7.16
N ALA A 29 5.09 -6.71 7.97
CA ALA A 29 5.80 -7.98 7.97
C ALA A 29 5.44 -8.87 6.74
N GLY A 30 4.52 -8.43 5.88
CA GLY A 30 4.13 -9.09 4.63
C GLY A 30 3.04 -10.14 4.79
N PHE A 31 2.31 -10.15 5.91
CA PHE A 31 1.15 -11.03 6.06
C PHE A 31 -0.05 -10.48 5.29
N PRO A 32 -0.66 -11.26 4.38
CA PRO A 32 -1.76 -10.79 3.57
C PRO A 32 -3.04 -10.59 4.41
N PRO A 33 -3.90 -9.62 4.04
CA PRO A 33 -5.18 -9.44 4.71
C PRO A 33 -6.09 -10.65 4.52
N PHE A 34 -7.03 -10.82 5.44
CA PHE A 34 -8.06 -11.87 5.43
C PHE A 34 -7.55 -13.32 5.49
N VAL A 35 -6.22 -13.51 5.63
CA VAL A 35 -5.60 -14.81 5.80
C VAL A 35 -5.11 -14.95 7.24
N GLN A 36 -5.57 -16.00 7.93
CA GLN A 36 -5.07 -16.31 9.26
C GLN A 36 -3.60 -16.74 9.18
N SER A 37 -2.74 -16.03 9.90
CA SER A 37 -1.31 -16.25 9.96
C SER A 37 -0.85 -16.49 11.40
N SER A 38 0.16 -17.34 11.58
CA SER A 38 0.83 -17.54 12.87
C SER A 38 2.10 -16.69 12.88
N ILE A 39 2.26 -15.85 13.91
CA ILE A 39 3.46 -15.06 14.11
C ILE A 39 4.10 -15.37 15.46
N ASP A 40 5.42 -15.49 15.48
CA ASP A 40 6.17 -15.59 16.72
C ASP A 40 6.52 -14.19 17.21
N VAL A 41 6.27 -13.92 18.48
CA VAL A 41 6.67 -12.68 19.16
C VAL A 41 7.71 -13.00 20.23
N ARG A 42 8.69 -12.11 20.39
CA ARG A 42 9.70 -12.20 21.46
C ARG A 42 10.19 -10.80 21.84
N VAL A 43 10.74 -10.68 23.04
CA VAL A 43 11.33 -9.45 23.56
C VAL A 43 12.85 -9.58 23.54
N LYS A 44 13.53 -8.51 23.13
CA LYS A 44 14.97 -8.34 23.30
C LYS A 44 15.19 -7.18 24.27
N SER A 45 16.06 -7.35 25.25
CA SER A 45 16.43 -6.32 26.21
C SER A 45 17.94 -6.18 26.33
N SER A 46 18.41 -4.99 26.69
CA SER A 46 19.81 -4.69 26.96
C SER A 46 19.89 -3.62 28.05
N VAL A 47 20.97 -3.61 28.83
CA VAL A 47 21.22 -2.60 29.88
C VAL A 47 22.48 -1.82 29.52
N GLY A 48 22.41 -0.49 29.38
CA GLY A 48 23.55 0.40 29.05
C GLY A 48 23.61 0.84 27.58
N THR A 49 24.67 1.58 27.21
CA THR A 49 24.83 2.23 25.89
C THR A 49 25.93 1.62 25.01
N THR A 50 27.01 1.04 25.58
CA THR A 50 28.14 0.46 24.82
C THR A 50 28.54 -0.90 25.38
N GLY A 51 28.52 -1.95 24.55
CA GLY A 51 28.89 -3.33 24.95
C GLY A 51 27.80 -4.12 25.67
N SER A 52 26.57 -3.62 25.69
CA SER A 52 25.45 -4.28 26.37
C SER A 52 25.11 -5.63 25.74
N ILE A 53 25.07 -6.67 26.57
CA ILE A 53 24.68 -8.02 26.17
C ILE A 53 23.16 -8.03 25.97
N VAL A 54 22.72 -8.34 24.74
CA VAL A 54 21.30 -8.48 24.42
C VAL A 54 20.77 -9.79 25.00
N GLN A 55 19.82 -9.69 25.92
CA GLN A 55 19.04 -10.82 26.42
C GLN A 55 17.81 -11.01 25.53
N THR A 56 17.54 -12.25 25.12
CA THR A 56 16.41 -12.59 24.25
C THR A 56 15.48 -13.53 24.98
N SER A 57 14.19 -13.22 25.03
CA SER A 57 13.18 -14.10 25.62
C SER A 57 12.94 -15.36 24.78
N ASN A 58 12.20 -16.32 25.34
CA ASN A 58 11.50 -17.31 24.53
C ASN A 58 10.52 -16.61 23.55
N SER A 59 10.11 -17.32 22.51
CA SER A 59 9.03 -16.87 21.65
C SER A 59 7.68 -17.39 22.10
N TYR A 60 6.65 -16.60 21.81
CA TYR A 60 5.24 -16.98 21.94
C TYR A 60 4.58 -16.83 20.57
N THR A 61 3.72 -17.79 20.20
CA THR A 61 3.03 -17.74 18.90
C THR A 61 1.63 -17.17 19.09
N ILE A 62 1.30 -16.15 18.30
CA ILE A 62 -0.06 -15.63 18.19
C ILE A 62 -0.61 -15.88 16.80
N LYS A 63 -1.92 -16.13 16.72
CA LYS A 63 -2.65 -16.18 15.45
C LYS A 63 -3.37 -14.86 15.25
N LEU A 64 -3.25 -14.31 14.05
CA LEU A 64 -3.94 -13.09 13.67
C LEU A 64 -4.42 -13.18 12.23
N THR A 65 -5.46 -12.41 11.91
CA THR A 65 -5.97 -12.23 10.55
C THR A 65 -5.95 -10.73 10.27
N PRO A 66 -4.99 -10.21 9.49
CA PRO A 66 -4.93 -8.77 9.20
C PRO A 66 -6.13 -8.33 8.36
N TYR A 67 -6.43 -7.05 8.36
CA TYR A 67 -7.40 -6.41 7.47
C TYR A 67 -6.69 -5.32 6.62
N PRO A 68 -7.19 -5.02 5.41
CA PRO A 68 -6.64 -3.97 4.56
C PRO A 68 -6.63 -2.61 5.29
N ALA A 69 -5.49 -1.94 5.27
CA ALA A 69 -5.31 -0.64 5.93
C ALA A 69 -4.46 0.28 5.06
N TRP A 70 -4.88 0.48 3.82
CA TRP A 70 -4.26 1.39 2.86
C TRP A 70 -5.33 2.26 2.18
N PRO A 71 -4.95 3.44 1.66
CA PRO A 71 -5.87 4.33 0.96
C PRO A 71 -6.61 3.68 -0.23
N ASP A 72 -7.88 4.03 -0.43
CA ASP A 72 -8.68 3.50 -1.55
C ASP A 72 -8.48 4.36 -2.80
N TRP A 73 -7.53 3.98 -3.64
CA TRP A 73 -7.26 4.67 -4.90
C TRP A 73 -8.02 4.04 -6.05
N GLY A 74 -8.67 4.88 -6.84
CA GLY A 74 -9.35 4.51 -8.07
C GLY A 74 -8.86 5.27 -9.29
N ILE A 75 -9.25 4.78 -10.46
CA ILE A 75 -9.10 5.48 -11.74
C ILE A 75 -10.46 5.81 -12.35
N ILE A 76 -10.53 6.96 -12.99
CA ILE A 76 -11.76 7.50 -13.60
C ILE A 76 -11.40 8.24 -14.88
N GLY A 77 -12.28 8.20 -15.89
CA GLY A 77 -12.13 9.06 -17.06
C GLY A 77 -12.81 8.52 -18.31
N SER A 78 -12.87 9.33 -19.37
CA SER A 78 -13.49 8.91 -20.64
C SER A 78 -12.85 7.67 -21.27
N ALA A 79 -11.61 7.33 -20.90
CA ALA A 79 -10.94 6.10 -21.32
C ALA A 79 -11.35 4.85 -20.51
N THR A 80 -12.03 4.99 -19.37
CA THR A 80 -12.47 3.88 -18.50
C THR A 80 -13.91 3.43 -18.85
N PRO A 81 -14.34 2.21 -18.46
CA PRO A 81 -15.66 1.64 -18.78
C PRO A 81 -16.84 2.48 -18.29
N THR A 82 -16.63 3.26 -17.25
CA THR A 82 -17.64 4.07 -16.55
C THR A 82 -17.49 5.56 -16.84
N GLY A 83 -16.57 5.97 -17.71
CA GLY A 83 -16.37 7.37 -18.03
C GLY A 83 -16.00 8.20 -16.79
N TRP A 84 -16.58 9.40 -16.71
CA TRP A 84 -16.44 10.31 -15.56
C TRP A 84 -17.53 10.10 -14.49
N ASP A 85 -18.28 8.99 -14.53
CA ASP A 85 -19.40 8.75 -13.62
C ASP A 85 -18.98 8.02 -12.33
N SER A 86 -18.09 7.03 -12.43
CA SER A 86 -17.61 6.26 -11.27
C SER A 86 -16.20 5.72 -11.47
N ASP A 87 -15.49 5.46 -10.37
CA ASP A 87 -14.12 4.99 -10.41
C ASP A 87 -14.07 3.48 -10.54
N THR A 88 -12.95 2.98 -11.07
CA THR A 88 -12.55 1.60 -10.94
C THR A 88 -11.40 1.52 -9.93
N ASN A 89 -11.59 0.79 -8.83
CA ASN A 89 -10.61 0.68 -7.76
C ASN A 89 -9.34 -0.03 -8.24
N LEU A 90 -8.20 0.41 -7.73
CA LEU A 90 -6.90 -0.20 -7.96
C LEU A 90 -6.60 -1.28 -6.92
N ASP A 91 -5.87 -2.30 -7.32
CA ASP A 91 -5.33 -3.32 -6.43
C ASP A 91 -4.04 -2.84 -5.78
N TYR A 92 -3.94 -2.94 -4.46
CA TYR A 92 -2.74 -2.59 -3.71
C TYR A 92 -1.81 -3.80 -3.52
N ASP A 93 -0.52 -3.61 -3.82
CA ASP A 93 0.53 -4.60 -3.58
C ASP A 93 1.28 -4.28 -2.28
N LEU A 94 1.23 -5.20 -1.30
CA LEU A 94 1.89 -5.02 -0.01
C LEU A 94 3.41 -5.03 -0.06
N ALA A 95 4.01 -5.70 -1.06
CA ALA A 95 5.45 -5.85 -1.18
C ALA A 95 6.09 -4.63 -1.84
N THR A 96 5.49 -4.13 -2.92
CA THR A 96 5.98 -2.93 -3.63
C THR A 96 5.39 -1.63 -3.08
N LYS A 97 4.30 -1.72 -2.30
CA LYS A 97 3.54 -0.56 -1.77
C LYS A 97 2.95 0.31 -2.89
N THR A 98 2.67 -0.29 -4.05
CA THR A 98 2.11 0.37 -5.25
C THR A 98 0.68 -0.10 -5.53
N TYR A 99 -0.03 0.64 -6.38
CA TYR A 99 -1.37 0.32 -6.85
C TYR A 99 -1.33 -0.07 -8.32
N SER A 100 -2.17 -1.02 -8.74
CA SER A 100 -2.25 -1.41 -10.15
C SER A 100 -3.63 -1.89 -10.57
N ILE A 101 -3.89 -1.86 -11.88
CA ILE A 101 -5.06 -2.49 -12.49
C ILE A 101 -4.72 -2.90 -13.91
N THR A 102 -5.30 -4.00 -14.38
CA THR A 102 -5.29 -4.37 -15.79
C THR A 102 -6.70 -4.32 -16.34
N MET A 103 -6.94 -3.49 -17.35
CA MET A 103 -8.28 -3.30 -17.91
C MET A 103 -8.24 -2.86 -19.37
N ASN A 104 -9.37 -3.01 -20.05
CA ASN A 104 -9.57 -2.43 -21.37
C ASN A 104 -9.83 -0.94 -21.26
N MET A 105 -9.12 -0.16 -22.08
CA MET A 105 -9.29 1.27 -22.20
C MET A 105 -9.60 1.64 -23.65
N VAL A 106 -10.43 2.67 -23.81
CA VAL A 106 -10.72 3.29 -25.11
C VAL A 106 -9.90 4.56 -25.30
N VAL A 107 -9.91 5.12 -26.52
CA VAL A 107 -9.31 6.43 -26.75
C VAL A 107 -10.03 7.48 -25.91
N GLY A 108 -9.28 8.23 -25.11
CA GLY A 108 -9.82 9.16 -24.13
C GLY A 108 -8.75 9.61 -23.15
N ALA A 109 -9.15 9.90 -21.92
CA ALA A 109 -8.22 10.21 -20.85
C ALA A 109 -8.68 9.64 -19.51
N PHE A 110 -7.78 9.60 -18.53
CA PHE A 110 -8.07 9.18 -17.16
C PHE A 110 -7.31 10.00 -16.12
N LYS A 111 -7.75 9.88 -14.86
CA LYS A 111 -7.10 10.40 -13.66
C LYS A 111 -7.17 9.38 -12.53
N PHE A 112 -6.39 9.63 -11.49
CA PHE A 112 -6.47 8.90 -10.22
C PHE A 112 -7.19 9.73 -9.17
N ARG A 113 -8.03 9.11 -8.35
CA ARG A 113 -8.70 9.75 -7.21
C ARG A 113 -8.62 8.90 -5.97
N LEU A 114 -8.52 9.56 -4.84
CA LEU A 114 -8.63 8.93 -3.54
C LEU A 114 -10.09 8.96 -3.07
N ASP A 115 -10.57 7.84 -2.55
CA ASP A 115 -11.88 7.69 -1.91
C ASP A 115 -13.05 8.18 -2.80
N ASN A 116 -12.94 7.96 -4.12
CA ASN A 116 -13.92 8.42 -5.12
C ASN A 116 -14.21 9.93 -5.08
N SER A 117 -13.24 10.73 -4.59
CA SER A 117 -13.40 12.16 -4.35
C SER A 117 -12.41 12.98 -5.16
N TRP A 118 -12.85 14.15 -5.60
CA TRP A 118 -11.96 15.14 -6.23
C TRP A 118 -11.02 15.84 -5.26
N SER A 119 -11.21 15.68 -3.94
CA SER A 119 -10.38 16.32 -2.91
C SER A 119 -8.89 16.00 -3.04
N VAL A 120 -8.55 14.73 -3.32
CA VAL A 120 -7.18 14.31 -3.61
C VAL A 120 -7.21 13.53 -4.91
N ASN A 121 -6.71 14.14 -5.97
CA ASN A 121 -6.64 13.53 -7.29
C ASN A 121 -5.28 13.81 -7.95
N TYR A 122 -4.87 12.89 -8.82
CA TYR A 122 -3.65 13.01 -9.60
C TYR A 122 -3.95 12.87 -11.08
N GLY A 123 -3.28 13.72 -11.86
CA GLY A 123 -3.15 13.59 -13.31
C GLY A 123 -1.67 13.62 -13.68
N SER A 124 -1.35 14.01 -14.90
CA SER A 124 0.03 14.23 -15.33
C SER A 124 0.13 15.41 -16.28
N SER A 125 1.27 16.12 -16.25
CA SER A 125 1.59 17.19 -17.21
C SER A 125 2.65 16.77 -18.23
N ASN A 126 3.42 15.72 -17.95
CA ASN A 126 4.53 15.24 -18.78
C ASN A 126 4.38 13.77 -19.22
N GLY A 127 3.36 13.05 -18.73
CA GLY A 127 3.12 11.66 -19.08
C GLY A 127 3.87 10.65 -18.21
N GLU A 128 4.65 11.07 -17.22
CA GLU A 128 5.47 10.17 -16.39
C GLU A 128 5.24 10.38 -14.88
N ASP A 129 5.11 11.63 -14.45
CA ASP A 129 4.92 11.99 -13.04
C ASP A 129 3.45 12.20 -12.68
N LEU A 130 3.09 11.82 -11.46
CA LEU A 130 1.80 12.14 -10.85
C LEU A 130 1.82 13.55 -10.29
N VAL A 131 1.00 14.42 -10.88
CA VAL A 131 0.84 15.81 -10.45
C VAL A 131 -0.50 15.98 -9.74
N ALA A 132 -0.47 16.49 -8.51
CA ALA A 132 -1.68 16.74 -7.73
C ALA A 132 -2.57 17.75 -8.47
N GLY A 133 -3.81 17.37 -8.78
CA GLY A 133 -4.70 18.18 -9.61
C GLY A 133 -4.22 18.39 -11.05
N GLY A 134 -3.22 17.64 -11.52
CA GLY A 134 -2.66 17.75 -12.87
C GLY A 134 -3.66 17.46 -13.98
N SER A 135 -3.25 17.67 -15.23
CA SER A 135 -4.09 17.42 -16.41
C SER A 135 -4.44 15.94 -16.57
N ASP A 136 -5.51 15.65 -17.31
CA ASP A 136 -5.93 14.28 -17.59
C ASP A 136 -4.87 13.53 -18.41
N ILE A 137 -4.69 12.25 -18.09
CA ILE A 137 -3.68 11.39 -18.72
C ILE A 137 -4.29 10.76 -19.97
N PRO A 138 -3.77 11.01 -21.18
CA PRO A 138 -4.38 10.52 -22.41
C PRO A 138 -4.11 9.04 -22.67
N ILE A 139 -5.12 8.32 -23.16
CA ILE A 139 -5.00 7.04 -23.86
C ILE A 139 -5.25 7.31 -25.34
N THR A 140 -4.18 7.24 -26.15
CA THR A 140 -4.25 7.57 -27.58
C THR A 140 -4.60 6.38 -28.46
N VAL A 141 -4.48 5.16 -27.94
CA VAL A 141 -4.80 3.92 -28.67
C VAL A 141 -5.58 3.00 -27.76
N ALA A 142 -6.77 2.56 -28.19
CA ALA A 142 -7.56 1.60 -27.44
C ALA A 142 -6.82 0.25 -27.27
N GLY A 143 -7.07 -0.43 -26.16
CA GLY A 143 -6.58 -1.78 -25.88
C GLY A 143 -6.53 -2.09 -24.39
N THR A 144 -5.93 -3.22 -24.06
CA THR A 144 -5.73 -3.61 -22.65
C THR A 144 -4.47 -2.93 -22.13
N TYR A 145 -4.57 -2.26 -20.98
CA TYR A 145 -3.46 -1.60 -20.32
C TYR A 145 -3.26 -2.18 -18.92
N LYS A 146 -1.99 -2.36 -18.54
CA LYS A 146 -1.58 -2.44 -17.15
C LYS A 146 -1.20 -1.04 -16.70
N ILE A 147 -1.97 -0.48 -15.77
CA ILE A 147 -1.66 0.79 -15.11
C ILE A 147 -1.07 0.48 -13.75
N THR A 148 0.04 1.14 -13.41
CA THR A 148 0.66 1.05 -12.08
C THR A 148 0.92 2.45 -11.56
N ALA A 149 0.64 2.72 -10.29
CA ALA A 149 0.85 4.01 -9.64
C ALA A 149 1.56 3.84 -8.30
N ASP A 150 2.58 4.66 -8.07
CA ASP A 150 3.21 4.83 -6.77
C ASP A 150 2.92 6.25 -6.27
N PHE A 151 1.94 6.36 -5.37
CA PHE A 151 1.56 7.65 -4.78
C PHE A 151 2.57 8.16 -3.75
N ASN A 152 3.53 7.36 -3.30
CA ASN A 152 4.62 7.83 -2.45
C ASN A 152 5.74 8.43 -3.31
N ALA A 153 6.15 7.72 -4.36
CA ALA A 153 7.16 8.19 -5.31
C ALA A 153 6.62 9.24 -6.30
N LYS A 154 5.30 9.40 -6.39
CA LYS A 154 4.59 10.29 -7.33
C LYS A 154 4.87 9.94 -8.80
N THR A 155 4.86 8.66 -9.12
CA THR A 155 5.08 8.16 -10.48
C THR A 155 3.97 7.22 -10.90
N TYR A 156 3.77 7.06 -12.20
CA TYR A 156 2.87 6.05 -12.75
C TYR A 156 3.36 5.52 -14.09
N THR A 157 2.82 4.37 -14.50
CA THR A 157 3.00 3.81 -15.84
C THR A 157 1.66 3.36 -16.40
N ALA A 158 1.51 3.47 -17.73
CA ALA A 158 0.38 2.92 -18.46
C ALA A 158 0.92 2.13 -19.67
N THR A 159 1.06 0.81 -19.51
CA THR A 159 1.67 -0.06 -20.53
C THR A 159 0.61 -0.90 -21.20
N LYS A 160 0.46 -0.70 -22.51
CA LYS A 160 -0.39 -1.55 -23.35
C LYS A 160 0.14 -2.98 -23.36
N GLN A 161 -0.74 -3.95 -23.15
CA GLN A 161 -0.43 -5.39 -23.18
C GLN A 161 -0.48 -5.95 -24.60
#